data_AF-J9Z6L1-F1
#
_entry.id   AF-J9Z6L1-F1
#
_cell.length_a   1.000
_cell.length_b   1.000
_cell.length_c   1.000
_cell.angle_alpha   90.00
_cell.angle_beta   90.00
_cell.angle_gamma   90.00
#
_symmetry.space_group_name_H-M   'P 1'
#
loop_
_entity.id
_entity.type
_entity.pdbx_description
1 polymer ?
#
loop_
_entity_poly.entity_id
_entity_poly.type
_entity_poly.pdbx_seq_one_letter_code
_entity_poly.pdbx_strand_id
1 'polypeptide(L)'
;MTEINIRFECLRPASDGWETPTAEEVRELLRIIAANKSIPKYTGSMAARFLGLGDQGDRTLRRWTGGKTPIPYAAWALLCHEAGFGVIWSKS
;
A
#
# COMPACT_ATOMS: atom_id res chain seq x y z
N MET A 1 -16.04 10.06 12.12
CA MET A 1 -15.32 8.78 12.28
C MET A 1 -14.18 8.76 11.28
N THR A 2 -12.96 9.10 11.70
CA THR A 2 -11.76 8.88 10.88
C THR A 2 -10.56 8.78 11.81
N GLU A 3 -10.49 7.67 12.54
CA GLU A 3 -9.20 7.03 12.78
C GLU A 3 -9.22 5.80 11.89
N ILE A 4 -8.66 5.93 10.69
CA ILE A 4 -8.29 4.75 9.92
C ILE A 4 -6.79 4.65 10.06
N ASN A 5 -6.38 3.72 10.92
CA ASN A 5 -5.03 3.21 11.04
C ASN A 5 -5.03 1.83 10.38
N ILE A 6 -4.04 1.57 9.53
CA ILE A 6 -3.88 0.30 8.82
C ILE A 6 -3.92 -0.86 9.83
N ARG A 7 -4.76 -1.87 9.59
CA ARG A 7 -4.86 -3.04 10.49
C ARG A 7 -3.53 -3.77 10.61
N PHE A 8 -3.25 -4.32 11.79
CA PHE A 8 -2.02 -5.04 12.06
C PHE A 8 -1.85 -6.27 11.16
N GLU A 9 -2.95 -6.95 10.84
CA GLU A 9 -2.99 -8.13 9.96
C GLU A 9 -2.49 -7.80 8.55
N CYS A 10 -2.65 -6.55 8.10
CA CYS A 10 -2.11 -6.12 6.81
C CYS A 10 -0.57 -5.99 6.84
N LEU A 11 0.04 -5.86 8.01
CA LEU A 11 1.48 -5.68 8.19
C LEU A 11 2.21 -6.99 8.54
N ARG A 12 1.53 -8.14 8.43
CA ARG A 12 2.11 -9.46 8.70
C ARG A 12 2.76 -10.10 7.47
N PRO A 13 3.64 -11.11 7.66
CA PRO A 13 4.18 -11.90 6.56
C PRO A 13 3.08 -12.66 5.80
N ALA A 14 3.20 -12.77 4.48
CA ALA A 14 2.22 -13.51 3.65
C ALA A 14 2.00 -14.96 4.11
N SER A 15 3.05 -15.59 4.66
CA SER A 15 3.01 -16.95 5.18
C SER A 15 2.49 -17.07 6.61
N ASP A 16 2.19 -15.95 7.29
CA ASP A 16 1.83 -15.93 8.70
C ASP A 16 0.75 -14.88 9.01
N GLY A 17 -0.50 -15.22 8.70
CA GLY A 17 -1.67 -14.44 9.12
C GLY A 17 -1.83 -13.08 8.45
N TRP A 18 -1.21 -12.86 7.28
CA TRP A 18 -1.48 -11.69 6.46
C TRP A 18 -2.93 -11.66 5.97
N GLU A 19 -3.59 -10.54 6.19
CA GLU A 19 -4.87 -10.24 5.55
C GLU A 19 -4.70 -9.16 4.49
N THR A 20 -5.41 -9.33 3.38
CA THR A 20 -5.40 -8.36 2.29
C THR A 20 -6.03 -7.04 2.76
N PRO A 21 -5.39 -5.89 2.49
CA PRO A 21 -5.92 -4.58 2.87
C PRO A 21 -7.13 -4.20 2.03
N THR A 22 -8.01 -3.43 2.65
CA THR A 22 -9.15 -2.76 2.02
C THR A 22 -8.71 -1.59 1.14
N ALA A 23 -9.62 -1.08 0.31
CA ALA A 23 -9.35 0.10 -0.52
C ALA A 23 -9.01 1.34 0.33
N GLU A 24 -9.67 1.47 1.48
CA GLU A 24 -9.45 2.51 2.48
C GLU A 24 -8.04 2.42 3.06
N GLU A 25 -7.59 1.23 3.45
CA GLU A 25 -6.23 0.99 3.96
C GLU A 25 -5.16 1.26 2.90
N VAL A 26 -5.43 0.94 1.63
CA VAL A 26 -4.54 1.33 0.51
C VAL A 26 -4.44 2.84 0.37
N ARG A 27 -5.56 3.57 0.45
CA ARG A 27 -5.55 5.05 0.38
C ARG A 27 -4.80 5.64 1.58
N GLU A 28 -4.94 5.06 2.75
CA GLU A 28 -4.24 5.52 3.95
C GLU A 28 -2.74 5.29 3.86
N LEU A 29 -2.30 4.12 3.37
CA LEU A 29 -0.87 3.88 3.16
C LEU A 29 -0.24 4.92 2.21
N LEU A 30 -0.96 5.29 1.13
CA LEU A 30 -0.50 6.36 0.23
C LEU A 30 -0.45 7.74 0.92
N ARG A 31 -1.34 8.01 1.88
CA ARG A 31 -1.27 9.23 2.71
C ARG A 31 -0.04 9.23 3.61
N ILE A 32 0.24 8.12 4.29
CA ILE A 32 1.41 7.96 5.15
C ILE A 32 2.71 8.17 4.34
N ILE A 33 2.81 7.58 3.15
CA ILE A 33 3.96 7.79 2.27
C ILE A 33 4.11 9.28 1.90
N ALA A 34 3.01 9.96 1.58
CA ALA A 34 3.03 11.39 1.25
C ALA A 34 3.54 12.24 2.42
N ALA A 35 3.03 11.97 3.63
CA ALA A 35 3.42 12.65 4.86
C ALA A 35 4.92 12.43 5.17
N ASN A 36 5.39 11.18 5.10
CA ASN A 36 6.79 10.84 5.36
C ASN A 36 7.75 11.47 4.36
N LYS A 37 7.32 11.67 3.11
CA LYS A 37 8.08 12.36 2.07
C LYS A 37 7.92 13.88 2.10
N SER A 38 7.10 14.43 3.00
CA SER A 38 6.76 15.86 3.06
C SER A 38 6.26 16.42 1.72
N ILE A 39 5.45 15.63 1.00
CA ILE A 39 4.81 16.04 -0.25
C ILE A 39 3.28 16.13 -0.08
N PRO A 40 2.57 16.96 -0.87
CA PRO A 40 1.13 17.11 -0.71
C PRO A 40 0.33 15.82 -0.95
N LYS A 41 0.80 14.95 -1.84
CA LYS A 41 0.11 13.71 -2.21
C LYS A 41 1.07 12.72 -2.87
N TYR A 42 1.00 11.47 -2.47
CA TYR A 42 1.59 10.35 -3.18
C TYR A 42 0.55 9.76 -4.13
N THR A 43 0.70 10.03 -5.42
CA THR A 43 -0.34 9.72 -6.43
C THR A 43 -0.28 8.26 -6.90
N GLY A 44 -1.37 7.78 -7.51
CA GLY A 44 -1.39 6.46 -8.12
C GLY A 44 -0.32 6.27 -9.20
N SER A 45 0.00 7.31 -9.97
CA SER A 45 1.08 7.26 -10.97
C SER A 45 2.47 7.14 -10.32
N MET A 46 2.69 7.81 -9.19
CA MET A 46 3.94 7.68 -8.42
C MET A 46 4.09 6.27 -7.86
N ALA A 47 3.03 5.74 -7.22
CA ALA A 47 3.01 4.38 -6.69
C ALA A 47 3.20 3.34 -7.81
N ALA A 48 2.56 3.52 -8.96
CA ALA A 48 2.71 2.64 -10.11
C ALA A 48 4.14 2.62 -10.67
N ARG A 49 4.79 3.79 -10.74
CA ARG A 49 6.19 3.91 -11.13
C ARG A 49 7.11 3.25 -10.11
N PHE A 50 6.89 3.46 -8.82
CA PHE A 50 7.64 2.82 -7.74
C PHE A 50 7.54 1.29 -7.79
N LEU A 51 6.34 0.78 -8.07
CA LEU A 51 6.07 -0.66 -8.18
C LEU A 51 6.45 -1.27 -9.54
N GLY A 52 6.91 -0.47 -10.51
CA GLY A 52 7.29 -0.97 -11.84
C GLY A 52 6.13 -1.55 -12.67
N LEU A 53 4.90 -1.05 -12.49
CA LEU A 53 3.69 -1.64 -13.11
C LEU A 53 3.48 -1.30 -14.60
N GLY A 54 4.45 -0.64 -15.25
CA GLY A 54 4.39 -0.27 -16.68
C GLY A 54 3.31 0.76 -17.02
N ASP A 55 3.05 0.94 -18.32
CA ASP A 55 2.23 2.02 -18.89
C ASP A 55 0.76 2.05 -18.43
N GLN A 56 0.24 0.93 -17.89
CA GLN A 56 -1.13 0.83 -17.34
C GLN A 56 -1.16 0.76 -15.81
N GLY A 57 -0.04 1.02 -15.15
CA GLY A 57 0.07 0.87 -13.70
C GLY A 57 -0.88 1.80 -12.93
N ASP A 58 -1.20 2.97 -13.44
CA ASP A 58 -2.16 3.89 -12.81
C ASP A 58 -3.59 3.30 -12.74
N ARG A 59 -4.03 2.58 -13.79
CA ARG A 59 -5.31 1.87 -13.83
C ARG A 59 -5.34 0.75 -12.80
N THR A 60 -4.23 0.06 -12.62
CA THR A 60 -4.08 -0.97 -11.58
C THR A 60 -4.23 -0.35 -10.19
N LEU A 61 -3.54 0.76 -9.91
CA LEU A 61 -3.69 1.49 -8.63
C LEU A 61 -5.11 2.00 -8.39
N ARG A 62 -5.80 2.47 -9.43
CA ARG A 62 -7.22 2.88 -9.35
C ARG A 62 -8.15 1.71 -9.02
N ARG A 63 -7.84 0.49 -9.46
CA ARG A 63 -8.64 -0.69 -9.10
C ARG A 63 -8.45 -1.07 -7.63
N TRP A 64 -7.22 -1.00 -7.11
CA TRP A 64 -6.92 -1.26 -5.70
C TRP A 64 -7.55 -0.21 -4.78
N THR A 65 -7.25 1.06 -5.03
CA THR A 65 -7.84 2.19 -4.29
C THR A 65 -9.34 2.36 -4.55
N GLY A 66 -9.93 1.67 -5.53
CA GLY A 66 -11.36 1.64 -5.79
C GLY A 66 -12.07 0.40 -5.24
N GLY A 67 -11.34 -0.53 -4.62
CA GLY A 67 -11.89 -1.80 -4.10
C GLY A 67 -12.35 -2.78 -5.19
N LYS A 68 -12.00 -2.54 -6.46
CA LYS A 68 -12.41 -3.41 -7.58
C LYS A 68 -11.62 -4.71 -7.62
N THR A 69 -10.34 -4.63 -7.27
CA THR A 69 -9.46 -5.80 -7.15
C THR A 69 -8.57 -5.60 -5.93
N PRO A 70 -8.24 -6.66 -5.18
CA PRO A 70 -7.29 -6.56 -4.09
C PRO A 70 -5.89 -6.20 -4.60
N ILE A 71 -5.09 -5.54 -3.75
CA ILE A 71 -3.66 -5.35 -3.99
C ILE A 71 -2.92 -6.66 -3.68
N PRO A 72 -2.02 -7.15 -4.57
CA PRO A 72 -1.18 -8.30 -4.27
C PRO A 72 -0.21 -8.02 -3.13
N TYR A 73 0.12 -9.06 -2.35
CA TYR A 73 1.04 -8.95 -1.20
C TYR A 73 2.35 -8.25 -1.54
N ALA A 74 3.02 -8.65 -2.63
CA ALA A 74 4.31 -8.07 -3.01
C ALA A 74 4.24 -6.56 -3.25
N ALA A 75 3.17 -6.08 -3.88
CA ALA A 75 2.97 -4.64 -4.10
C ALA A 75 2.67 -3.91 -2.79
N TRP A 76 1.84 -4.50 -1.93
CA TRP A 76 1.55 -3.96 -0.61
C TRP A 76 2.80 -3.87 0.25
N ALA A 77 3.59 -4.93 0.30
CA ALA A 77 4.83 -5.03 1.06
C ALA A 77 5.86 -3.96 0.68
N LEU A 78 6.05 -3.72 -0.62
CA LEU A 78 6.93 -2.65 -1.11
C LEU A 78 6.42 -1.27 -0.69
N LEU A 79 5.12 -1.03 -0.77
CA LEU A 79 4.52 0.23 -0.31
C LEU A 79 4.60 0.39 1.22
N CYS A 80 4.48 -0.69 2.00
CA CYS A 80 4.68 -0.66 3.45
C CYS A 80 6.11 -0.26 3.81
N HIS A 81 7.09 -0.82 3.10
CA HIS A 81 8.48 -0.43 3.24
C HIS A 81 8.68 1.06 2.88
N GLU A 82 8.13 1.51 1.75
CA GLU A 82 8.16 2.91 1.31
C GLU A 82 7.49 3.87 2.32
N ALA A 83 6.49 3.38 3.05
CA ALA A 83 5.80 4.09 4.11
C ALA A 83 6.54 4.06 5.46
N GLY A 84 7.69 3.39 5.56
CA GLY A 84 8.48 3.32 6.78
C GLY A 84 8.05 2.25 7.79
N PHE A 85 7.12 1.34 7.44
CA PHE A 85 6.78 0.18 8.28
C PHE A 85 7.86 -0.92 8.28
N GLY A 86 8.89 -0.77 7.45
CA GLY A 86 9.96 -1.75 7.31
C GLY A 86 9.56 -2.95 6.46
N VAL A 87 10.25 -4.06 6.67
CA VAL A 87 10.16 -5.27 5.86
C VAL A 87 9.14 -6.23 6.45
N ILE A 88 7.88 -6.18 5.98
CA ILE A 88 6.78 -6.98 6.54
C ILE A 88 6.83 -8.48 6.18
N TRP A 89 7.72 -8.88 5.26
CA TRP A 89 7.88 -10.28 4.82
C TRP A 89 9.02 -11.02 5.52
N SER A 90 9.87 -10.31 6.24
CA SER A 90 10.93 -10.91 7.03
C SER A 90 10.45 -11.10 8.46
N LYS A 91 10.82 -12.23 9.07
CA LYS A 91 10.78 -12.32 10.53
C LYS A 91 11.94 -11.48 11.07
N SER A 92 11.64 -10.54 11.95
CA SER A 92 12.64 -9.87 12.78
C SER A 92 13.20 -10.85 13.81
#